data_AF-A0A259ZSA4-F1
#
_entry.id   AF-A0A259ZSA4-F1
#
_cell.length_a   1.000
_cell.length_b   1.000
_cell.length_c   1.000
_cell.angle_alpha   90.00
_cell.angle_beta   90.00
_cell.angle_gamma   90.00
#
_symmetry.space_group_name_H-M   'P 1'
#
loop_
_entity.id
_entity.type
_entity.pdbx_description
1 polymer ?
#
loop_
_entity_poly.entity_id
_entity_poly.type
_entity_poly.pdbx_seq_one_letter_code
_entity_poly.pdbx_strand_id
1 'polypeptide(L)'
;MNRRIATLVAALVPVVVLGVTGSVVTVPFAALGPGPTYNTLGDVDGVPVVQIDGTDVDPTAGHLNMTTVAVRDQLNLFEAIGFWASGRQGLVPREEVYPPDKSKEEVQEGNQADFEESESSAELAALHHLDLPVSLAVASVAEDGPAAGVLNVGDTLVSVGGSPVATASAVREVVSARAPGDSLDIEYVRDGTTQTSAVVLGARPDDASKGYLGVTPEEQPGVPFEVKFNLADVGGPSAGLMFSLAVVDKLSPGELSNGEFVAGTGTIDADGTVGPIGGIPYKLIAAREAGATTFLVPDANCGEALQNVPDGLRLVRVESLDSAVEALQAIGSGADAPSCS
;
A
#
# COMPACT_ATOMS: atom_id res chain seq x y z
N MET A 1 -25.79 -26.80 57.78
CA MET A 1 -24.98 -26.87 56.54
C MET A 1 -23.73 -27.70 56.84
N ASN A 2 -23.45 -28.75 56.06
CA ASN A 2 -22.30 -29.62 56.29
C ASN A 2 -21.01 -28.80 56.12
N ARG A 3 -20.04 -28.87 57.05
CA ARG A 3 -18.82 -28.03 57.02
C ARG A 3 -18.09 -28.13 55.67
N ARG A 4 -18.13 -29.31 55.04
CA ARG A 4 -17.60 -29.56 53.69
C ARG A 4 -18.29 -28.74 52.61
N ILE A 5 -19.62 -28.58 52.68
CA ILE A 5 -20.39 -27.78 51.73
C ILE A 5 -20.07 -26.29 51.91
N ALA A 6 -19.94 -25.81 53.15
CA ALA A 6 -19.57 -24.43 53.44
C ALA A 6 -18.18 -24.08 52.88
N THR A 7 -17.20 -24.97 53.05
CA THR A 7 -15.84 -24.79 52.49
C THR A 7 -15.84 -24.83 50.96
N LEU A 8 -16.58 -25.75 50.34
CA LEU A 8 -16.69 -25.83 48.88
C LEU A 8 -17.36 -24.57 48.29
N VAL A 9 -18.44 -24.09 48.90
CA VAL A 9 -19.10 -22.85 48.47
C VAL A 9 -18.19 -21.64 48.66
N ALA A 10 -17.51 -21.52 49.80
CA ALA A 10 -16.57 -20.42 50.06
C ALA A 10 -15.37 -20.41 49.09
N ALA A 11 -14.91 -21.58 48.62
CA ALA A 11 -13.86 -21.69 47.60
C ALA A 11 -14.38 -21.46 46.17
N LEU A 12 -15.63 -21.84 45.88
CA LEU A 12 -16.25 -21.67 44.56
C LEU A 12 -16.57 -20.21 44.26
N VAL A 13 -17.02 -19.44 45.25
CA VAL A 13 -17.37 -18.02 45.07
C VAL A 13 -16.24 -17.20 44.45
N PRO A 14 -14.99 -17.18 44.97
CA PRO A 14 -13.91 -16.42 44.35
C PRO A 14 -13.53 -16.95 42.96
N VAL A 15 -13.63 -18.26 42.71
CA VAL A 15 -13.39 -18.84 41.38
C VAL A 15 -14.45 -18.35 40.38
N VAL A 16 -15.73 -18.35 40.78
CA VAL A 16 -16.82 -17.84 39.94
C VAL A 16 -16.69 -16.33 39.73
N VAL A 17 -16.34 -15.56 40.77
CA VAL A 17 -16.13 -14.11 40.66
C VAL A 17 -14.96 -13.80 39.73
N LEU A 18 -13.83 -14.50 39.85
CA LEU A 18 -12.69 -14.32 38.95
C LEU A 18 -13.00 -14.79 37.53
N GLY A 19 -13.74 -15.89 37.38
CA GLY A 19 -14.22 -16.38 36.08
C GLY A 19 -15.12 -15.38 35.39
N VAL A 20 -16.11 -14.82 36.09
CA VAL A 20 -17.00 -13.78 35.55
C VAL A 20 -16.21 -12.51 35.25
N THR A 21 -15.39 -12.03 36.18
CA THR A 21 -14.58 -10.82 35.98
C THR A 21 -13.65 -10.96 34.77
N GLY A 22 -12.94 -12.08 34.64
CA GLY A 22 -12.06 -12.34 33.51
C GLY A 22 -12.77 -12.46 32.17
N SER A 23 -14.07 -12.79 32.17
CA SER A 23 -14.89 -12.86 30.94
C SER A 23 -15.53 -11.54 30.54
N VAL A 24 -15.75 -10.62 31.48
CA VAL A 24 -16.46 -9.34 31.24
C VAL A 24 -15.50 -8.16 31.10
N VAL A 25 -14.34 -8.20 31.77
CA VAL A 25 -13.36 -7.11 31.72
C VAL A 25 -12.44 -7.27 30.52
N THR A 26 -12.35 -6.21 29.71
CA THR A 26 -11.43 -6.13 28.57
C THR A 26 -10.02 -5.81 29.03
N VAL A 27 -9.02 -6.46 28.43
CA VAL A 27 -7.61 -6.18 28.65
C VAL A 27 -7.12 -5.07 27.70
N PRO A 28 -6.08 -4.30 28.06
CA PRO A 28 -5.55 -3.22 27.22
C PRO A 28 -4.63 -3.73 26.10
N PHE A 29 -4.98 -4.85 25.48
CA PHE A 29 -4.23 -5.49 24.40
C PHE A 29 -5.11 -5.69 23.17
N ALA A 30 -4.48 -5.61 22.00
CA ALA A 30 -5.05 -6.08 20.74
C ALA A 30 -4.31 -7.35 20.30
N ALA A 31 -5.01 -8.22 19.56
CA ALA A 31 -4.43 -9.39 18.93
C ALA A 31 -4.24 -9.12 17.44
N LEU A 32 -3.01 -9.34 16.97
CA LEU A 32 -2.64 -9.35 15.56
C LEU A 32 -2.55 -10.80 15.08
N GLY A 33 -3.10 -11.11 13.91
CA GLY A 33 -3.09 -12.46 13.38
C GLY A 33 -3.24 -12.52 11.85
N PRO A 34 -3.23 -13.73 11.27
CA PRO A 34 -3.44 -13.91 9.83
C PRO A 34 -4.78 -13.31 9.40
N GLY A 35 -4.74 -12.43 8.40
CA GLY A 35 -5.93 -11.84 7.78
C GLY A 35 -6.37 -12.59 6.52
N PRO A 36 -7.49 -12.17 5.90
CA PRO A 36 -7.90 -12.68 4.59
C PRO A 36 -6.84 -12.38 3.52
N THR A 37 -6.87 -13.19 2.45
CA THR A 37 -6.05 -12.99 1.25
C THR A 37 -6.96 -12.77 0.06
N TYR A 38 -6.58 -11.88 -0.85
CA TYR A 38 -7.36 -11.55 -2.04
C TYR A 38 -6.53 -11.78 -3.29
N ASN A 39 -7.09 -12.52 -4.27
CA ASN A 39 -6.45 -12.70 -5.58
C ASN A 39 -6.67 -11.44 -6.42
N THR A 40 -5.61 -10.67 -6.69
CA THR A 40 -5.70 -9.42 -7.46
C THR A 40 -6.06 -9.66 -8.93
N LEU A 41 -5.87 -10.88 -9.43
CA LEU A 41 -6.28 -11.29 -10.78
C LEU A 41 -7.74 -11.74 -10.86
N GLY A 42 -8.39 -12.01 -9.72
CA GLY A 42 -9.74 -12.56 -9.64
C GLY A 42 -10.82 -11.55 -9.27
N ASP A 43 -11.96 -12.08 -8.81
CA ASP A 43 -13.13 -11.29 -8.40
C ASP A 43 -13.40 -11.42 -6.89
N VAL A 44 -13.92 -10.35 -6.28
CA VAL A 44 -14.52 -10.33 -4.94
C VAL A 44 -15.98 -9.92 -5.08
N ASP A 45 -16.89 -10.75 -4.58
CA ASP A 45 -18.35 -10.55 -4.70
C ASP A 45 -18.86 -10.31 -6.14
N GLY A 46 -18.15 -10.87 -7.13
CA GLY A 46 -18.49 -10.75 -8.55
C GLY A 46 -17.97 -9.46 -9.21
N VAL A 47 -17.13 -8.69 -8.52
CA VAL A 47 -16.45 -7.51 -9.06
C VAL A 47 -14.94 -7.81 -9.18
N PRO A 48 -14.29 -7.53 -10.33
CA PRO A 48 -12.85 -7.75 -10.49
C PRO A 48 -12.05 -6.91 -9.50
N VAL A 49 -11.09 -7.52 -8.80
CA VAL A 49 -10.25 -6.83 -7.83
C VAL A 49 -9.42 -5.73 -8.50
N VAL A 50 -8.83 -6.03 -9.67
CA VAL A 50 -8.22 -5.04 -10.55
C VAL A 50 -8.96 -5.06 -11.88
N GLN A 51 -9.67 -3.97 -12.16
CA GLN A 51 -10.43 -3.77 -13.38
C GLN A 51 -9.73 -2.71 -14.24
N ILE A 52 -9.58 -2.99 -15.53
CA ILE A 52 -9.03 -2.03 -16.50
C ILE A 52 -10.08 -1.82 -17.59
N ASP A 53 -10.53 -0.59 -17.74
CA ASP A 53 -11.59 -0.20 -18.69
C ASP A 53 -11.00 0.71 -19.78
N GLY A 54 -11.32 0.44 -21.05
CA GLY A 54 -10.93 1.31 -22.17
C GLY A 54 -9.70 0.86 -22.97
N THR A 55 -9.15 -0.31 -22.66
CA THR A 55 -8.11 -0.99 -23.46
C THR A 55 -8.33 -2.51 -23.46
N ASP A 56 -7.72 -3.20 -24.42
CA ASP A 56 -7.64 -4.66 -24.39
C ASP A 56 -6.72 -5.10 -23.25
N VAL A 57 -7.10 -6.19 -22.56
CA VAL A 57 -6.32 -6.83 -21.49
C VAL A 57 -5.95 -8.25 -21.87
N ASP A 58 -4.79 -8.71 -21.42
CA ASP A 58 -4.34 -10.09 -21.63
C ASP A 58 -5.11 -11.05 -20.71
N PRO A 59 -5.39 -12.30 -21.16
CA PRO A 59 -5.96 -13.33 -20.30
C PRO A 59 -4.99 -13.69 -19.17
N THR A 60 -5.49 -13.63 -17.94
CA THR A 60 -4.69 -13.97 -16.75
C THR A 60 -5.05 -15.37 -16.23
N ALA A 61 -4.10 -16.03 -15.56
CA ALA A 61 -4.32 -17.30 -14.89
C ALA A 61 -3.57 -17.36 -13.55
N GLY A 62 -3.81 -18.41 -12.78
CA GLY A 62 -3.18 -18.61 -11.48
C GLY A 62 -3.65 -17.62 -10.42
N HIS A 63 -2.77 -17.32 -9.48
CA HIS A 63 -3.05 -16.42 -8.36
C HIS A 63 -1.91 -15.44 -8.12
N LEU A 64 -2.28 -14.17 -7.97
CA LEU A 64 -1.46 -13.14 -7.34
C LEU A 64 -2.21 -12.68 -6.09
N ASN A 65 -1.98 -13.35 -4.97
CA ASN A 65 -2.69 -13.04 -3.73
C ASN A 65 -1.96 -11.97 -2.92
N MET A 66 -2.65 -10.89 -2.60
CA MET A 66 -2.22 -10.02 -1.49
C MET A 66 -2.62 -10.62 -0.14
N THR A 67 -1.88 -10.26 0.90
CA THR A 67 -2.11 -10.72 2.27
C THR A 67 -2.32 -9.57 3.23
N THR A 68 -3.23 -9.74 4.19
CA THR A 68 -3.59 -8.73 5.18
C THR A 68 -3.29 -9.22 6.60
N VAL A 69 -3.33 -8.31 7.57
CA VAL A 69 -3.22 -8.62 9.00
C VAL A 69 -4.56 -8.35 9.65
N ALA A 70 -5.10 -9.34 10.36
CA ALA A 70 -6.31 -9.16 11.15
C ALA A 70 -5.98 -8.54 12.50
N VAL A 71 -6.68 -7.45 12.84
CA VAL A 71 -6.63 -6.83 14.16
C VAL A 71 -7.90 -7.17 14.92
N ARG A 72 -7.75 -7.68 16.14
CA ARG A 72 -8.87 -7.89 17.08
C ARG A 72 -8.62 -7.12 18.35
N ASP A 73 -9.63 -6.38 18.79
CA ASP A 73 -9.56 -5.62 20.04
C ASP A 73 -10.68 -5.99 21.03
N GLN A 74 -10.70 -5.28 22.17
CA GLN A 74 -11.65 -5.51 23.25
C GLN A 74 -11.63 -6.95 23.77
N LEU A 75 -10.44 -7.54 23.79
CA LEU A 75 -10.22 -8.90 24.25
C LEU A 75 -10.53 -9.01 25.74
N ASN A 76 -11.23 -10.05 26.15
CA ASN A 76 -11.27 -10.41 27.56
C ASN A 76 -9.99 -11.17 27.97
N LEU A 77 -9.80 -11.40 29.27
CA LEU A 77 -8.59 -12.02 29.80
C LEU A 77 -8.36 -13.44 29.25
N PHE A 78 -9.43 -14.22 29.10
CA PHE A 78 -9.32 -15.60 28.62
C PHE A 78 -9.04 -15.66 27.12
N GLU A 79 -9.60 -14.74 26.34
CA GLU A 79 -9.27 -14.59 24.92
C GLU A 79 -7.81 -14.21 24.74
N ALA A 80 -7.31 -13.22 25.50
CA ALA A 80 -5.91 -12.84 25.44
C ALA A 80 -4.98 -14.02 25.76
N ILE A 81 -5.23 -14.73 26.87
CA ILE A 81 -4.45 -15.93 27.22
C ILE A 81 -4.56 -17.00 26.14
N GLY A 82 -5.75 -17.22 25.58
CA GLY A 82 -5.98 -18.20 24.52
C GLY A 82 -5.22 -17.88 23.24
N PHE A 83 -5.26 -16.62 22.79
CA PHE A 83 -4.53 -16.16 21.61
C PHE A 83 -3.02 -16.24 21.81
N TRP A 84 -2.52 -15.78 22.96
CA TRP A 84 -1.10 -15.91 23.31
C TRP A 84 -0.64 -17.38 23.35
N ALA A 85 -1.42 -18.25 23.99
CA ALA A 85 -1.09 -19.68 24.11
C ALA A 85 -1.13 -20.42 22.76
N SER A 86 -1.89 -19.91 21.78
CA SER A 86 -1.96 -20.53 20.45
C SER A 86 -0.67 -20.36 19.64
N GLY A 87 0.13 -19.34 19.94
CA GLY A 87 1.30 -18.95 19.14
C GLY A 87 0.99 -18.43 17.73
N ARG A 88 -0.29 -18.35 17.34
CA ARG A 88 -0.73 -17.87 16.02
C ARG A 88 -1.05 -16.39 15.98
N GLN A 89 -1.31 -15.78 17.13
CA GLN A 89 -1.57 -14.36 17.26
C GLN A 89 -0.54 -13.72 18.19
N GLY A 90 -0.12 -12.51 17.86
CA GLY A 90 0.65 -11.67 18.76
C GLY A 90 -0.27 -10.76 19.56
N LEU A 91 0.01 -10.64 20.86
CA LEU A 91 -0.62 -9.62 21.69
C LEU A 91 0.27 -8.39 21.73
N VAL A 92 -0.28 -7.25 21.34
CA VAL A 92 0.38 -5.95 21.40
C VAL A 92 -0.45 -4.99 22.27
N PRO A 93 0.16 -4.03 22.97
CA PRO A 93 -0.57 -2.97 23.63
C PRO A 93 -1.58 -2.34 22.68
N ARG A 94 -2.83 -2.18 23.14
CA ARG A 94 -3.91 -1.63 22.30
C ARG A 94 -3.54 -0.26 21.71
N GLU A 95 -2.81 0.54 22.48
CA GLU A 95 -2.38 1.89 22.10
C GLU A 95 -1.40 1.94 20.93
N GLU A 96 -0.68 0.84 20.65
CA GLU A 96 0.19 0.76 19.47
C GLU A 96 -0.62 0.66 18.16
N VAL A 97 -1.84 0.12 18.23
CA VAL A 97 -2.73 -0.03 17.06
C VAL A 97 -3.77 1.08 17.02
N TYR A 98 -4.29 1.50 18.17
CA TYR A 98 -5.27 2.56 18.32
C TYR A 98 -4.74 3.58 19.33
N PRO A 99 -3.99 4.60 18.85
CA PRO A 99 -3.44 5.65 19.71
C PRO A 99 -4.53 6.32 20.57
N PRO A 100 -4.25 6.64 21.84
CA PRO A 100 -5.27 7.15 22.76
C PRO A 100 -5.78 8.55 22.39
N ASP A 101 -5.05 9.28 21.54
CA ASP A 101 -5.38 10.60 21.01
C ASP A 101 -6.24 10.55 19.73
N LYS A 102 -6.53 9.35 19.20
CA LYS A 102 -7.35 9.17 18.00
C LYS A 102 -8.53 8.24 18.26
N SER A 103 -9.67 8.55 17.64
CA SER A 103 -10.81 7.63 17.55
C SER A 103 -10.48 6.45 16.62
N LYS A 104 -11.28 5.38 16.70
CA LYS A 104 -11.13 4.24 15.79
C LYS A 104 -11.44 4.63 14.36
N GLU A 105 -12.43 5.49 14.20
CA GLU A 105 -12.89 6.04 12.93
C GLU A 105 -11.76 6.83 12.26
N GLU A 106 -11.07 7.73 12.99
CA GLU A 106 -9.90 8.46 12.46
C GLU A 106 -8.75 7.53 12.05
N VAL A 107 -8.52 6.44 12.78
CA VAL A 107 -7.50 5.43 12.40
C VAL A 107 -7.92 4.67 11.15
N GLN A 108 -9.21 4.36 11.01
CA GLN A 108 -9.74 3.69 9.81
C GLN A 108 -9.69 4.60 8.59
N GLU A 109 -10.06 5.86 8.71
CA GLU A 109 -9.94 6.87 7.65
C GLU A 109 -8.48 7.03 7.19
N GLY A 110 -7.53 7.07 8.13
CA GLY A 110 -6.10 7.10 7.79
C GLY A 110 -5.64 5.84 7.04
N ASN A 111 -6.04 4.65 7.50
CA ASN A 111 -5.70 3.40 6.81
C ASN A 111 -6.32 3.30 5.41
N GLN A 112 -7.51 3.86 5.21
CA GLN A 112 -8.17 3.93 3.90
C GLN A 112 -7.42 4.88 2.97
N ALA A 113 -7.01 6.06 3.47
CA ALA A 113 -6.19 6.99 2.69
C ALA A 113 -4.83 6.38 2.29
N ASP A 114 -4.17 5.67 3.20
CA ASP A 114 -2.92 4.94 2.88
C ASP A 114 -3.13 3.85 1.83
N PHE A 115 -4.33 3.26 1.78
CA PHE A 115 -4.69 2.24 0.80
C PHE A 115 -4.94 2.85 -0.58
N GLU A 116 -5.71 3.94 -0.66
CA GLU A 116 -5.92 4.72 -1.89
C GLU A 116 -4.59 5.24 -2.47
N GLU A 117 -3.69 5.72 -1.61
CA GLU A 117 -2.34 6.13 -2.01
C GLU A 117 -1.54 4.97 -2.61
N SER A 118 -1.70 3.77 -2.05
CA SER A 118 -1.02 2.57 -2.55
C SER A 118 -1.58 2.09 -3.89
N GLU A 119 -2.86 2.33 -4.16
CA GLU A 119 -3.49 2.08 -5.45
C GLU A 119 -2.94 3.02 -6.52
N SER A 120 -2.88 4.32 -6.22
CA SER A 120 -2.29 5.34 -7.10
C SER A 120 -0.82 5.04 -7.41
N SER A 121 -0.02 4.77 -6.37
CA SER A 121 1.40 4.42 -6.54
C SER A 121 1.57 3.11 -7.32
N ALA A 122 0.69 2.13 -7.12
CA ALA A 122 0.73 0.87 -7.85
C ALA A 122 0.40 1.02 -9.34
N GLU A 123 -0.60 1.83 -9.66
CA GLU A 123 -0.92 2.16 -11.06
C GLU A 123 0.26 2.85 -11.72
N LEU A 124 0.81 3.89 -11.11
CA LEU A 124 1.97 4.62 -11.67
C LEU A 124 3.20 3.72 -11.82
N ALA A 125 3.53 2.90 -10.82
CA ALA A 125 4.65 1.97 -10.89
C ALA A 125 4.49 0.98 -12.06
N ALA A 126 3.27 0.45 -12.25
CA ALA A 126 2.99 -0.44 -13.37
C ALA A 126 3.07 0.28 -14.73
N LEU A 127 2.56 1.51 -14.83
CA LEU A 127 2.67 2.31 -16.06
C LEU A 127 4.13 2.62 -16.40
N HIS A 128 4.94 2.99 -15.41
CA HIS A 128 6.39 3.21 -15.59
C HIS A 128 7.10 1.93 -16.05
N HIS A 129 6.81 0.78 -15.41
CA HIS A 129 7.36 -0.52 -15.81
C HIS A 129 7.03 -0.90 -17.26
N LEU A 130 5.82 -0.54 -17.72
CA LEU A 130 5.34 -0.85 -19.06
C LEU A 130 5.72 0.21 -20.11
N ASP A 131 6.55 1.21 -19.74
CA ASP A 131 6.88 2.36 -20.59
C ASP A 131 5.63 3.10 -21.12
N LEU A 132 4.54 3.10 -20.34
CA LEU A 132 3.28 3.75 -20.70
C LEU A 132 3.28 5.24 -20.30
N PRO A 133 2.55 6.10 -21.03
CA PRO A 133 2.54 7.53 -20.74
C PRO A 133 2.00 7.85 -19.34
N VAL A 134 2.79 8.60 -18.58
CA VAL A 134 2.34 9.33 -17.38
C VAL A 134 2.32 10.84 -17.68
N SER A 135 1.55 11.59 -16.91
CA SER A 135 1.45 13.04 -17.04
C SER A 135 1.67 13.72 -15.69
N LEU A 136 2.12 14.97 -15.70
CA LEU A 136 2.41 15.70 -14.48
C LEU A 136 1.29 16.72 -14.23
N ALA A 137 0.41 16.47 -13.28
CA ALA A 137 -0.68 17.38 -12.94
C ALA A 137 -0.30 18.32 -11.79
N VAL A 138 -0.98 19.46 -11.72
CA VAL A 138 -0.94 20.34 -10.55
C VAL A 138 -1.87 19.78 -9.48
N ALA A 139 -1.32 19.19 -8.42
CA ALA A 139 -2.10 18.67 -7.29
C ALA A 139 -2.57 19.78 -6.35
N SER A 140 -1.73 20.78 -6.12
CA SER A 140 -2.10 21.96 -5.33
C SER A 140 -1.42 23.23 -5.82
N VAL A 141 -2.09 24.36 -5.56
CA VAL A 141 -1.58 25.71 -5.80
C VAL A 141 -1.60 26.45 -4.46
N ALA A 142 -0.48 27.04 -4.07
CA ALA A 142 -0.40 27.83 -2.85
C ALA A 142 -1.28 29.08 -2.99
N GLU A 143 -2.11 29.37 -1.98
CA GLU A 143 -3.12 30.45 -2.03
C GLU A 143 -2.48 31.84 -2.27
N ASP A 144 -1.38 32.13 -1.59
CA ASP A 144 -0.56 33.34 -1.78
C ASP A 144 0.63 33.09 -2.73
N GLY A 145 0.56 32.01 -3.52
CA GLY A 145 1.62 31.55 -4.41
C GLY A 145 1.71 32.34 -5.71
N PRO A 146 2.89 32.39 -6.36
CA PRO A 146 3.06 33.07 -7.65
C PRO A 146 2.18 32.55 -8.80
N ALA A 147 1.85 31.26 -8.78
CA ALA A 147 0.94 30.64 -9.74
C ALA A 147 -0.55 30.81 -9.39
N ALA A 148 -0.88 31.41 -8.24
CA ALA A 148 -2.26 31.61 -7.81
C ALA A 148 -3.04 32.45 -8.84
N GLY A 149 -4.21 31.96 -9.25
CA GLY A 149 -5.04 32.59 -10.27
C GLY A 149 -4.53 32.44 -11.71
N VAL A 150 -3.40 31.76 -11.93
CA VAL A 150 -2.88 31.43 -13.25
C VAL A 150 -3.06 29.93 -13.53
N LEU A 151 -2.52 29.10 -12.66
CA LEU A 151 -2.66 27.65 -12.71
C LEU A 151 -3.76 27.18 -11.76
N ASN A 152 -4.41 26.08 -12.14
CA ASN A 152 -5.48 25.44 -11.40
C ASN A 152 -5.09 24.00 -11.04
N VAL A 153 -5.67 23.48 -9.97
CA VAL A 153 -5.59 22.04 -9.66
C VAL A 153 -6.15 21.24 -10.84
N GLY A 154 -5.43 20.20 -11.25
CA GLY A 154 -5.76 19.35 -12.40
C GLY A 154 -5.16 19.83 -13.74
N ASP A 155 -4.51 20.99 -13.81
CA ASP A 155 -3.76 21.38 -14.99
C ASP A 155 -2.61 20.40 -15.23
N THR A 156 -2.49 19.87 -16.45
CA THR A 156 -1.36 19.00 -16.82
C THR A 156 -0.20 19.86 -17.32
N LEU A 157 0.91 19.88 -16.58
CA LEU A 157 2.13 20.57 -16.96
C LEU A 157 2.81 19.87 -18.14
N VAL A 158 3.15 20.65 -19.17
CA VAL A 158 3.85 20.18 -20.37
C VAL A 158 5.28 20.69 -20.38
N SER A 159 5.46 22.00 -20.19
CA SER A 159 6.78 22.62 -20.15
C SER A 159 6.83 23.81 -19.20
N VAL A 160 8.01 24.04 -18.62
CA VAL A 160 8.29 25.11 -17.65
C VAL A 160 9.51 25.85 -18.17
N GLY A 161 9.35 27.12 -18.53
CA GLY A 161 10.41 27.94 -19.13
C GLY A 161 10.96 27.40 -20.45
N GLY A 162 10.11 26.73 -21.24
CA GLY A 162 10.48 26.09 -22.51
C GLY A 162 11.17 24.73 -22.37
N SER A 163 11.40 24.25 -21.15
CA SER A 163 11.90 22.89 -20.88
C SER A 163 10.73 21.95 -20.64
N PRO A 164 10.58 20.83 -21.38
CA PRO A 164 9.62 19.80 -21.06
C PRO A 164 9.83 19.27 -19.64
N VAL A 165 8.75 19.09 -18.88
CA VAL A 165 8.80 18.58 -17.51
C VAL A 165 7.96 17.32 -17.40
N ALA A 166 8.62 16.21 -17.08
CA ALA A 166 7.96 14.93 -16.87
C ALA A 166 7.86 14.54 -15.39
N THR A 167 8.63 15.20 -14.51
CA THR A 167 8.70 14.87 -13.08
C THR A 167 8.65 16.13 -12.22
N ALA A 168 8.20 15.99 -10.97
CA ALA A 168 8.20 17.07 -9.98
C ALA A 168 9.62 17.65 -9.75
N SER A 169 10.64 16.78 -9.77
CA SER A 169 12.04 17.18 -9.64
C SER A 169 12.50 18.06 -10.81
N ALA A 170 12.09 17.75 -12.04
CA ALA A 170 12.41 18.58 -13.20
C ALA A 170 11.78 19.98 -13.09
N VAL A 171 10.53 20.08 -12.64
CA VAL A 171 9.87 21.38 -12.36
C VAL A 171 10.67 22.16 -11.31
N ARG A 172 11.02 21.51 -10.20
CA ARG A 172 11.78 22.12 -9.11
C ARG A 172 13.15 22.62 -9.57
N GLU A 173 13.87 21.83 -10.37
CA GLU A 173 15.19 22.18 -10.89
C GLU A 173 15.12 23.42 -11.77
N VAL A 174 14.19 23.43 -12.74
CA VAL A 174 14.01 24.57 -13.66
C VAL A 174 13.64 25.85 -12.91
N VAL A 175 12.71 25.76 -11.95
CA VAL A 175 12.25 26.91 -11.16
C VAL A 175 13.35 27.41 -10.21
N SER A 176 14.09 26.51 -9.55
CA SER A 176 15.16 26.86 -8.60
C SER A 176 16.42 27.39 -9.27
N ALA A 177 16.58 27.19 -10.58
CA ALA A 177 17.67 27.77 -11.36
C ALA A 177 17.48 29.27 -11.66
N ARG A 178 16.31 29.84 -11.34
CA ARG A 178 15.93 31.22 -11.62
C ARG A 178 15.86 32.07 -10.36
N ALA A 179 15.95 33.39 -10.53
CA ALA A 179 15.83 34.34 -9.44
C ALA A 179 14.36 34.72 -9.20
N PRO A 180 13.98 35.08 -7.96
CA PRO A 180 12.69 35.72 -7.72
C PRO A 180 12.53 36.98 -8.56
N GLY A 181 11.35 37.18 -9.15
CA GLY A 181 11.06 38.26 -10.09
C GLY A 181 11.30 37.91 -11.56
N ASP A 182 11.96 36.78 -11.86
CA ASP A 182 12.04 36.28 -13.24
C ASP A 182 10.66 35.84 -13.72
N SER A 183 10.34 36.12 -14.98
CA SER A 183 9.11 35.64 -15.62
C SER A 183 9.40 34.34 -16.37
N LEU A 184 8.53 33.35 -16.19
CA LEU A 184 8.64 32.03 -16.78
C LEU A 184 7.35 31.66 -17.51
N ASP A 185 7.45 31.24 -18.77
CA ASP A 185 6.32 30.69 -19.50
C ASP A 185 6.05 29.26 -19.03
N ILE A 186 4.81 29.01 -18.61
CA ILE A 186 4.32 27.69 -18.23
C ILE A 186 3.35 27.22 -19.30
N GLU A 187 3.67 26.12 -19.96
CA GLU A 187 2.77 25.43 -20.88
C GLU A 187 2.06 24.30 -20.15
N TYR A 188 0.74 24.29 -20.25
CA TYR A 188 -0.10 23.30 -19.57
C TYR A 188 -1.33 22.97 -20.41
N VAL A 189 -1.93 21.81 -20.18
CA VAL A 189 -3.21 21.41 -20.75
C VAL A 189 -4.29 21.59 -19.69
N ARG A 190 -5.33 22.35 -20.05
CA ARG A 190 -6.55 22.53 -19.26
C ARG A 190 -7.74 22.27 -20.15
N ASP A 191 -8.64 21.39 -19.71
CA ASP A 191 -9.82 20.95 -20.47
C ASP A 191 -9.48 20.48 -21.90
N GLY A 192 -8.36 19.74 -22.03
CA GLY A 192 -7.86 19.22 -23.30
C GLY A 192 -7.26 20.26 -24.26
N THR A 193 -7.14 21.52 -23.83
CA THR A 193 -6.57 22.61 -24.64
C THR A 193 -5.22 23.03 -24.07
N THR A 194 -4.18 23.05 -24.91
CA THR A 194 -2.87 23.60 -24.55
C THR A 194 -2.95 25.11 -24.37
N GLN A 195 -2.46 25.59 -23.24
CA GLN A 195 -2.38 26.99 -22.86
C GLN A 195 -0.96 27.32 -22.43
N THR A 196 -0.59 28.59 -22.60
CA THR A 196 0.69 29.10 -22.10
C THR A 196 0.42 30.35 -21.27
N SER A 197 0.97 30.41 -20.07
CA SER A 197 0.84 31.57 -19.19
C SER A 197 2.19 31.94 -18.58
N ALA A 198 2.52 33.22 -18.63
CA ALA A 198 3.72 33.75 -17.99
C ALA A 198 3.46 33.93 -16.48
N VAL A 199 4.30 33.32 -15.64
CA VAL A 199 4.26 33.45 -14.18
C VAL A 199 5.53 34.15 -13.71
N VAL A 200 5.40 35.16 -12.86
CA VAL A 200 6.54 35.84 -12.22
C VAL A 200 6.90 35.07 -10.97
N LEU A 201 8.11 34.51 -10.89
CA LEU A 201 8.51 33.67 -9.76
C LEU A 201 8.61 34.48 -8.46
N GLY A 202 8.14 33.88 -7.37
CA GLY A 202 8.30 34.39 -6.01
C GLY A 202 9.63 33.97 -5.40
N ALA A 203 9.89 34.45 -4.17
CA ALA A 203 11.00 33.96 -3.36
C ALA A 203 10.59 32.67 -2.64
N ARG A 204 11.45 31.65 -2.66
CA ARG A 204 11.20 30.41 -1.92
C ARG A 204 11.21 30.68 -0.41
N PRO A 205 10.26 30.13 0.37
CA PRO A 205 10.19 30.37 1.82
C PRO A 205 11.45 29.95 2.59
N ASP A 206 12.14 28.92 2.13
CA ASP A 206 13.33 28.33 2.75
C ASP A 206 14.66 28.82 2.15
N ASP A 207 14.64 29.35 0.91
CA ASP A 207 15.79 30.00 0.29
C ASP A 207 15.32 31.15 -0.62
N ALA A 208 15.38 32.37 -0.09
CA ALA A 208 14.92 33.57 -0.78
C ALA A 208 15.76 33.93 -2.03
N SER A 209 16.87 33.25 -2.30
CA SER A 209 17.64 33.42 -3.54
C SER A 209 17.10 32.59 -4.71
N LYS A 210 16.18 31.65 -4.43
CA LYS A 210 15.64 30.70 -5.40
C LYS A 210 14.22 31.10 -5.81
N GLY A 211 13.95 30.94 -7.10
CA GLY A 211 12.61 31.08 -7.66
C GLY A 211 11.63 30.09 -7.02
N TYR A 212 10.38 30.52 -6.94
CA TYR A 212 9.27 29.75 -6.42
C TYR A 212 8.06 29.92 -7.34
N LEU A 213 7.45 28.80 -7.74
CA LEU A 213 6.27 28.81 -8.60
C LEU A 213 4.96 28.75 -7.78
N GLY A 214 4.98 28.10 -6.62
CA GLY A 214 3.79 27.95 -5.78
C GLY A 214 2.82 26.87 -6.23
N VAL A 215 3.32 25.81 -6.86
CA VAL A 215 2.54 24.60 -7.19
C VAL A 215 3.21 23.36 -6.66
N THR A 216 2.41 22.35 -6.32
CA THR A 216 2.87 20.99 -6.04
C THR A 216 2.48 20.13 -7.23
N PRO A 217 3.42 19.77 -8.11
CA PRO A 217 3.16 18.85 -9.19
C PRO A 217 3.14 17.41 -8.67
N GLU A 218 2.30 16.58 -9.28
CA GLU A 218 2.11 15.17 -8.95
C GLU A 218 1.95 14.38 -10.25
N GLU A 219 2.52 13.18 -10.30
CA GLU A 219 2.35 12.30 -11.45
C GLU A 219 0.96 11.67 -11.42
N GLN A 220 0.35 11.53 -12.59
CA GLN A 220 -0.92 10.86 -12.76
C GLN A 220 -0.89 10.01 -14.05
N PRO A 221 -1.74 8.99 -14.18
CA PRO A 221 -1.89 8.22 -15.40
C PRO A 221 -2.11 9.12 -16.63
N GLY A 222 -1.31 8.94 -17.68
CA GLY A 222 -1.39 9.67 -18.96
C GLY A 222 -2.01 8.83 -20.09
N VAL A 223 -2.72 7.77 -19.73
CA VAL A 223 -3.24 6.74 -20.63
C VAL A 223 -4.74 6.96 -20.95
N PRO A 224 -5.23 6.45 -22.10
CA PRO A 224 -6.63 6.62 -22.51
C PRO A 224 -7.59 5.58 -21.90
N PHE A 225 -7.17 4.89 -20.84
CA PHE A 225 -7.93 3.86 -20.13
C PHE A 225 -7.84 4.14 -18.63
N GLU A 226 -8.68 3.47 -17.84
CA GLU A 226 -8.79 3.66 -16.41
C GLU A 226 -8.50 2.33 -15.69
N VAL A 227 -7.68 2.38 -14.63
CA VAL A 227 -7.48 1.26 -13.71
C VAL A 227 -8.30 1.51 -12.44
N LYS A 228 -9.08 0.52 -12.04
CA LYS A 228 -9.91 0.55 -10.83
C LYS A 228 -9.55 -0.62 -9.91
N PHE A 229 -9.39 -0.31 -8.64
CA PHE A 229 -9.12 -1.29 -7.58
C PHE A 229 -10.39 -1.44 -6.73
N ASN A 230 -10.91 -2.67 -6.65
CA ASN A 230 -12.19 -2.96 -6.00
C ASN A 230 -11.98 -3.88 -4.80
N LEU A 231 -11.54 -3.32 -3.67
CA LEU A 231 -11.52 -4.02 -2.38
C LEU A 231 -12.14 -3.15 -1.30
N ALA A 232 -13.31 -3.59 -0.82
CA ALA A 232 -13.94 -2.99 0.36
C ALA A 232 -13.28 -3.52 1.65
N ASP A 233 -13.27 -2.69 2.70
CA ASP A 233 -12.87 -3.07 4.06
C ASP A 233 -11.41 -3.56 4.20
N VAL A 234 -10.53 -3.17 3.28
CA VAL A 234 -9.07 -3.38 3.36
C VAL A 234 -8.38 -2.02 3.53
N GLY A 235 -7.32 -1.97 4.34
CA GLY A 235 -6.59 -0.74 4.60
C GLY A 235 -5.10 -0.97 4.79
N GLY A 236 -4.35 0.14 4.77
CA GLY A 236 -2.91 0.20 4.97
C GLY A 236 -2.11 -0.07 3.67
N PRO A 237 -0.84 0.35 3.63
CA PRO A 237 -0.17 0.57 2.34
C PRO A 237 0.40 -0.70 1.66
N SER A 238 0.20 -1.87 2.27
CA SER A 238 1.03 -3.06 1.97
C SER A 238 0.61 -3.90 0.76
N ALA A 239 -0.37 -3.41 0.00
CA ALA A 239 -0.95 -4.06 -1.18
C ALA A 239 -0.33 -3.58 -2.51
N GLY A 240 0.40 -2.46 -2.50
CA GLY A 240 0.85 -1.76 -3.71
C GLY A 240 1.62 -2.66 -4.69
N LEU A 241 2.56 -3.48 -4.20
CA LEU A 241 3.29 -4.43 -5.07
C LEU A 241 2.36 -5.41 -5.81
N MET A 242 1.39 -6.00 -5.10
CA MET A 242 0.52 -7.03 -5.67
C MET A 242 -0.50 -6.44 -6.65
N PHE A 243 -0.92 -5.19 -6.43
CA PHE A 243 -1.73 -4.44 -7.38
C PHE A 243 -0.93 -4.08 -8.63
N SER A 244 0.30 -3.60 -8.48
CA SER A 244 1.18 -3.28 -9.61
C SER A 244 1.39 -4.49 -10.51
N LEU A 245 1.71 -5.64 -9.91
CA LEU A 245 1.86 -6.91 -10.65
C LEU A 245 0.59 -7.32 -11.40
N ALA A 246 -0.60 -7.09 -10.83
CA ALA A 246 -1.86 -7.40 -11.52
C ALA A 246 -2.12 -6.47 -12.72
N VAL A 247 -1.74 -5.19 -12.62
CA VAL A 247 -1.82 -4.25 -13.74
C VAL A 247 -0.82 -4.65 -14.83
N VAL A 248 0.42 -5.00 -14.47
CA VAL A 248 1.44 -5.50 -15.41
C VAL A 248 0.95 -6.79 -16.09
N ASP A 249 0.41 -7.76 -15.35
CA ASP A 249 -0.11 -9.02 -15.88
C ASP A 249 -1.26 -8.79 -16.89
N LYS A 250 -2.17 -7.85 -16.59
CA LYS A 250 -3.31 -7.56 -17.48
C LYS A 250 -2.94 -6.72 -18.71
N LEU A 251 -1.85 -5.96 -18.67
CA LEU A 251 -1.44 -5.05 -19.76
C LEU A 251 -0.23 -5.54 -20.57
N SER A 252 0.41 -6.63 -20.15
CA SER A 252 1.53 -7.25 -20.86
C SER A 252 1.17 -8.64 -21.36
N PRO A 253 1.72 -9.09 -22.51
CA PRO A 253 1.43 -10.43 -23.01
C PRO A 253 1.97 -11.54 -22.10
N GLY A 254 1.13 -12.53 -21.80
CA GLY A 254 1.51 -13.73 -21.04
C GLY A 254 1.14 -13.66 -19.56
N GLU A 255 1.36 -14.78 -18.87
CA GLU A 255 0.96 -14.94 -17.46
C GLU A 255 2.18 -14.80 -16.54
N LEU A 256 2.25 -13.74 -15.73
CA LEU A 256 3.32 -13.54 -14.75
C LEU A 256 3.35 -14.67 -13.72
N SER A 257 2.18 -15.10 -13.23
CA SER A 257 2.08 -16.20 -12.26
C SER A 257 2.36 -17.58 -12.88
N ASN A 258 2.35 -17.70 -14.22
CA ASN A 258 2.44 -18.97 -14.96
C ASN A 258 1.47 -20.06 -14.45
N GLY A 259 0.29 -19.64 -13.99
CA GLY A 259 -0.72 -20.53 -13.40
C GLY A 259 -0.41 -21.01 -11.98
N GLU A 260 0.69 -20.57 -11.37
CA GLU A 260 1.04 -20.91 -9.99
C GLU A 260 0.24 -20.10 -8.96
N PHE A 261 0.30 -20.56 -7.70
CA PHE A 261 -0.21 -19.80 -6.57
C PHE A 261 0.92 -18.99 -5.92
N VAL A 262 0.99 -17.72 -6.31
CA VAL A 262 1.90 -16.73 -5.73
C VAL A 262 1.12 -15.83 -4.79
N ALA A 263 1.67 -15.59 -3.60
CA ALA A 263 1.21 -14.54 -2.71
C ALA A 263 2.34 -13.52 -2.47
N GLY A 264 2.03 -12.37 -1.91
CA GLY A 264 3.05 -11.41 -1.55
C GLY A 264 2.53 -10.22 -0.78
N THR A 265 3.44 -9.30 -0.51
CA THR A 265 3.16 -8.01 0.13
C THR A 265 4.31 -7.05 -0.15
N GLY A 266 4.05 -5.76 -0.01
CA GLY A 266 5.03 -4.70 -0.17
C GLY A 266 4.30 -3.39 -0.38
N THR A 267 4.75 -2.33 0.31
CA THR A 267 4.42 -0.99 -0.19
C THR A 267 5.16 -0.78 -1.51
N ILE A 268 4.68 0.15 -2.31
CA ILE A 268 5.36 0.50 -3.55
C ILE A 268 5.34 2.01 -3.71
N ASP A 269 6.47 2.58 -4.13
CA ASP A 269 6.56 3.96 -4.59
C ASP A 269 6.23 4.01 -6.09
N ALA A 270 5.81 5.17 -6.60
CA ALA A 270 5.47 5.35 -8.02
C ALA A 270 6.64 5.01 -8.98
N ASP A 271 7.89 5.05 -8.52
CA ASP A 271 9.06 4.65 -9.31
C ASP A 271 9.31 3.13 -9.35
N GLY A 272 8.44 2.35 -8.69
CA GLY A 272 8.51 0.90 -8.60
C GLY A 272 9.35 0.37 -7.44
N THR A 273 9.92 1.22 -6.57
CA THR A 273 10.65 0.77 -5.38
C THR A 273 9.72 0.06 -4.39
N VAL A 274 10.11 -1.13 -3.94
CA VAL A 274 9.31 -1.91 -2.98
C VAL A 274 9.78 -1.61 -1.55
N GLY A 275 8.86 -1.14 -0.72
CA GLY A 275 9.14 -0.78 0.67
C GLY A 275 8.78 -1.87 1.68
N PRO A 276 9.25 -1.69 2.93
CA PRO A 276 9.00 -2.64 4.02
C PRO A 276 7.54 -2.62 4.47
N ILE A 277 7.12 -3.69 5.12
CA ILE A 277 5.78 -3.82 5.69
C ILE A 277 5.83 -4.38 7.12
N GLY A 278 4.72 -4.26 7.85
CA GLY A 278 4.54 -4.89 9.16
C GLY A 278 3.75 -6.21 9.10
N GLY A 279 3.96 -7.07 10.10
CA GLY A 279 3.16 -8.29 10.30
C GLY A 279 3.50 -9.44 9.36
N ILE A 280 4.76 -9.55 8.93
CA ILE A 280 5.25 -10.63 8.06
C ILE A 280 4.84 -12.02 8.55
N PRO A 281 5.00 -12.40 9.84
CA PRO A 281 4.67 -13.75 10.29
C PRO A 281 3.21 -14.13 10.00
N TYR A 282 2.30 -13.19 10.23
CA TYR A 282 0.87 -13.40 9.99
C TYR A 282 0.52 -13.52 8.52
N LYS A 283 1.19 -12.72 7.68
CA LYS A 283 1.03 -12.74 6.22
C LYS A 283 1.54 -14.02 5.59
N LEU A 284 2.68 -14.54 6.05
CA LEU A 284 3.22 -15.83 5.60
C LEU A 284 2.27 -16.99 5.96
N ILE A 285 1.73 -16.99 7.18
CA ILE A 285 0.72 -17.98 7.60
C ILE A 285 -0.53 -17.87 6.72
N ALA A 286 -1.06 -16.66 6.52
CA ALA A 286 -2.25 -16.43 5.69
C ALA A 286 -2.06 -16.92 4.26
N ALA A 287 -0.92 -16.59 3.64
CA ALA A 287 -0.58 -17.07 2.30
C ALA A 287 -0.51 -18.59 2.22
N ARG A 288 0.16 -19.22 3.17
CA ARG A 288 0.31 -20.69 3.17
C ARG A 288 -1.04 -21.38 3.36
N GLU A 289 -1.89 -20.87 4.25
CA GLU A 289 -3.24 -21.39 4.48
C GLU A 289 -4.17 -21.19 3.30
N ALA A 290 -3.99 -20.10 2.54
CA ALA A 290 -4.70 -19.88 1.28
C ALA A 290 -4.26 -20.83 0.17
N GLY A 291 -3.06 -21.43 0.28
CA GLY A 291 -2.54 -22.41 -0.67
C GLY A 291 -1.32 -21.95 -1.46
N ALA A 292 -0.77 -20.77 -1.16
CA ALA A 292 0.41 -20.26 -1.84
C ALA A 292 1.62 -21.20 -1.67
N THR A 293 2.38 -21.35 -2.74
CA THR A 293 3.66 -22.07 -2.78
C THR A 293 4.85 -21.12 -2.82
N THR A 294 4.61 -19.89 -3.29
CA THR A 294 5.60 -18.83 -3.40
C THR A 294 5.10 -17.57 -2.69
N PHE A 295 5.98 -16.89 -1.97
CA PHE A 295 5.68 -15.62 -1.31
C PHE A 295 6.74 -14.56 -1.66
N LEU A 296 6.31 -13.45 -2.25
CA LEU A 296 7.16 -12.28 -2.51
C LEU A 296 7.34 -11.46 -1.22
N VAL A 297 8.60 -11.26 -0.82
CA VAL A 297 9.01 -10.60 0.41
C VAL A 297 9.87 -9.38 0.08
N PRO A 298 9.52 -8.17 0.56
CA PRO A 298 10.40 -7.01 0.48
C PRO A 298 11.78 -7.32 1.10
N ASP A 299 12.86 -6.89 0.47
CA ASP A 299 14.24 -7.13 0.93
C ASP A 299 14.44 -6.80 2.41
N ALA A 300 13.95 -5.63 2.83
CA ALA A 300 14.02 -5.15 4.21
C ALA A 300 13.32 -6.06 5.23
N ASN A 301 12.38 -6.92 4.79
CA ASN A 301 11.65 -7.85 5.63
C ASN A 301 12.21 -9.29 5.64
N CYS A 302 13.22 -9.60 4.82
CA CYS A 302 13.74 -10.96 4.70
C CYS A 302 14.22 -11.56 6.03
N GLY A 303 14.86 -10.76 6.89
CA GLY A 303 15.34 -11.22 8.19
C GLY A 303 14.22 -11.65 9.15
N GLU A 304 13.06 -10.98 9.10
CA GLU A 304 11.86 -11.34 9.87
C GLU A 304 11.16 -12.57 9.25
N ALA A 305 11.07 -12.59 7.92
CA ALA A 305 10.42 -13.65 7.17
C ALA A 305 11.08 -15.02 7.41
N LEU A 306 12.43 -15.07 7.35
CA LEU A 306 13.21 -16.30 7.54
C LEU A 306 13.01 -16.97 8.90
N GLN A 307 12.62 -16.20 9.93
CA GLN A 307 12.35 -16.75 11.26
C GLN A 307 10.97 -17.40 11.38
N ASN A 308 10.09 -17.19 10.41
CA ASN A 308 8.66 -17.52 10.49
C ASN A 308 8.15 -18.27 9.26
N VAL A 309 9.04 -18.83 8.42
CA VAL A 309 8.68 -19.49 7.16
C VAL A 309 7.81 -20.73 7.41
N PRO A 310 6.57 -20.79 6.90
CA PRO A 310 5.77 -22.00 6.94
C PRO A 310 6.35 -23.09 6.03
N ASP A 311 6.19 -24.37 6.43
CA ASP A 311 6.65 -25.50 5.63
C ASP A 311 6.04 -25.50 4.21
N GLY A 312 6.91 -25.60 3.22
CA GLY A 312 6.53 -25.64 1.81
C GLY A 312 6.17 -24.29 1.20
N LEU A 313 6.52 -23.17 1.84
CA LEU A 313 6.44 -21.83 1.27
C LEU A 313 7.83 -21.35 0.83
N ARG A 314 8.01 -21.09 -0.46
CA ARG A 314 9.24 -20.50 -1.02
C ARG A 314 9.21 -18.98 -0.83
N LEU A 315 10.21 -18.42 -0.16
CA LEU A 315 10.38 -16.98 -0.05
C LEU A 315 11.20 -16.43 -1.21
N VAL A 316 10.67 -15.40 -1.88
CA VAL A 316 11.32 -14.72 -2.99
C VAL A 316 11.56 -13.27 -2.58
N ARG A 317 12.81 -12.84 -2.63
CA ARG A 317 13.24 -11.50 -2.23
C ARG A 317 13.01 -10.53 -3.38
N VAL A 318 12.38 -9.39 -3.10
CA VAL A 318 12.12 -8.32 -4.08
C VAL A 318 12.48 -6.96 -3.51
N GLU A 319 13.03 -6.08 -4.35
CA GLU A 319 13.42 -4.70 -4.00
C GLU A 319 12.73 -3.65 -4.89
N SER A 320 12.24 -4.08 -6.05
CA SER A 320 11.47 -3.27 -7.00
C SER A 320 10.41 -4.10 -7.74
N LEU A 321 9.48 -3.44 -8.41
CA LEU A 321 8.52 -4.07 -9.33
C LEU A 321 9.23 -4.89 -10.41
N ASP A 322 10.27 -4.34 -11.02
CA ASP A 322 11.08 -5.03 -12.03
C ASP A 322 11.65 -6.34 -11.47
N SER A 323 12.25 -6.31 -10.28
CA SER A 323 12.81 -7.50 -9.64
C SER A 323 11.73 -8.54 -9.32
N ALA A 324 10.50 -8.12 -9.03
CA ALA A 324 9.38 -9.01 -8.78
C ALA A 324 8.91 -9.68 -10.09
N VAL A 325 8.75 -8.90 -11.17
CA VAL A 325 8.39 -9.42 -12.50
C VAL A 325 9.45 -10.41 -12.99
N GLU A 326 10.72 -10.05 -12.91
CA GLU A 326 11.85 -10.93 -13.29
C GLU A 326 11.86 -12.21 -12.46
N ALA A 327 11.63 -12.12 -11.15
CA ALA A 327 11.60 -13.29 -10.28
C ALA A 327 10.44 -14.23 -10.62
N LEU A 328 9.26 -13.70 -10.94
CA LEU A 328 8.10 -14.49 -11.35
C LEU A 328 8.32 -15.19 -12.69
N GLN A 329 8.90 -14.49 -13.67
CA GLN A 329 9.29 -15.07 -14.95
C GLN A 329 10.36 -16.16 -14.80
N ALA A 330 11.34 -15.95 -13.91
CA ALA A 330 12.35 -16.95 -13.58
C ALA A 330 11.71 -18.22 -12.99
N ILE A 331 10.78 -18.07 -12.04
CA ILE A 331 10.05 -19.20 -11.44
C ILE A 331 9.25 -19.97 -12.49
N GLY A 332 8.48 -19.27 -13.32
CA GLY A 332 7.68 -19.88 -14.38
C GLY A 332 8.50 -20.65 -15.42
N SER A 333 9.72 -20.20 -15.69
CA SER A 333 10.66 -20.89 -16.59
C SER A 333 11.50 -21.99 -15.92
N GLY A 334 11.31 -22.22 -14.61
CA GLY A 334 12.06 -23.20 -13.83
C GLY A 334 13.49 -22.75 -13.48
N ALA A 335 13.80 -21.46 -13.62
CA ALA A 335 15.05 -20.86 -13.21
C ALA A 335 15.06 -20.51 -11.71
N ASP A 336 16.27 -20.23 -11.20
CA ASP A 336 16.43 -19.73 -9.84
C ASP A 336 15.96 -18.27 -9.75
N ALA A 337 15.29 -17.95 -8.64
CA ALA A 337 14.85 -16.60 -8.31
C ALA A 337 15.49 -16.17 -6.99
N PRO A 338 15.71 -14.86 -6.76
CA PRO A 338 16.31 -14.36 -5.53
C PRO A 338 15.56 -14.87 -4.31
N SER A 339 16.28 -15.43 -3.34
CA SER A 339 15.71 -15.86 -2.06
C SER A 339 16.13 -14.92 -0.94
N CYS A 340 15.34 -14.87 0.13
CA CYS A 340 15.82 -14.30 1.38
C CYS A 340 17.03 -15.09 1.89
N SER A 341 18.04 -14.38 2.40
CA SER A 341 19.29 -14.95 2.94
C SER A 341 19.62 -14.39 4.31
#